data_AF-A0A7X7F4U0-F1
#
_entry.id   AF-A0A7X7F4U0-F1
#
_cell.length_a   1.000
_cell.length_b   1.000
_cell.length_c   1.000
_cell.angle_alpha   90.00
_cell.angle_beta   90.00
_cell.angle_gamma   90.00
#
_symmetry.space_group_name_H-M   'P 1'
#
loop_
_entity.id
_entity.type
_entity.pdbx_description
1 polymer ?
#
loop_
_entity_poly.entity_id
_entity_poly.type
_entity_poly.pdbx_seq_one_letter_code
_entity_poly.pdbx_strand_id
1 'polypeptide(L)'
;MKLHLLSLSFLVFSCGPFGNVSLASELWIGTGTVSITPDKPVALAGQTVTRIAREVSGPCMATAVAIESRQDNKTLDYAILVSCDLIGIRGFEGRLRERVAKRLPDLDVKKVLLNATHTHTAPVLQEGKYDIPPDAMRATEYIEFLVDRVCDLVVKTWQSRRPGGGVSWGLGHAVVGNHRRMVYADGSAVMYGKTNIDTFRRVEGREDHGVEVLFFWDKNKRLLAVAVNVACPSQEVGMGKAVSADFWHEVRLGLRKKYGKNVQVLAWTGASGDQSPKLLWRTEAEERMRKGRGLTRLEEIARRIVHAVDEAHEVAKKDIRFTNVPLAHVVKEIDLPPRMLTDKEYAKMKAEYEKLVKANSTNRA
;
A
#
# COMPACT_ATOMS: atom_id res chain seq x y z
N MET A 1 -15.98 -17.96 56.02
CA MET A 1 -16.28 -17.56 54.63
C MET A 1 -16.27 -16.04 54.54
N LYS A 2 -15.15 -15.45 54.10
CA LYS A 2 -15.04 -13.99 53.89
C LYS A 2 -15.40 -13.71 52.43
N LEU A 3 -16.50 -13.00 52.21
CA LEU A 3 -16.91 -12.48 50.91
C LEU A 3 -16.00 -11.29 50.57
N HIS A 4 -15.24 -11.38 49.48
CA HIS A 4 -14.58 -10.23 48.88
C HIS A 4 -15.47 -9.70 47.77
N LEU A 5 -16.07 -8.52 47.99
CA LEU A 5 -16.70 -7.73 46.93
C LEU A 5 -15.60 -7.22 45.99
N LEU A 6 -15.60 -7.71 44.74
CA LEU A 6 -14.87 -7.04 43.66
C LEU A 6 -15.62 -5.76 43.28
N SER A 7 -14.99 -4.61 43.53
CA SER A 7 -15.39 -3.32 42.96
C SER A 7 -14.99 -3.30 41.49
N LEU A 8 -15.97 -3.38 40.59
CA LEU A 8 -15.78 -3.23 39.16
C LEU A 8 -15.82 -1.73 38.81
N SER A 9 -14.66 -1.08 38.78
CA SER A 9 -14.54 0.31 38.32
C SER A 9 -14.67 0.36 36.79
N PHE A 10 -15.85 0.74 36.30
CA PHE A 10 -16.04 1.09 34.88
C PHE A 10 -15.26 2.38 34.57
N LEU A 11 -14.14 2.25 33.87
CA LEU A 11 -13.48 3.38 33.23
C LEU A 11 -14.33 3.78 32.01
N VAL A 12 -15.25 4.73 32.19
CA VAL A 12 -15.95 5.38 31.09
C VAL A 12 -14.90 6.22 30.35
N PHE A 13 -14.40 5.72 29.21
CA PHE A 13 -13.73 6.58 28.24
C PHE A 13 -14.77 7.59 27.76
N SER A 14 -14.71 8.82 28.27
CA SER A 14 -15.43 9.93 27.68
C SER A 14 -14.93 10.05 26.24
N CYS A 15 -15.78 9.70 25.27
CA CYS A 15 -15.63 10.17 23.89
C CYS A 15 -15.45 11.68 23.99
N GLY A 16 -14.22 12.17 23.77
CA GLY A 16 -14.02 13.59 23.51
C GLY A 16 -14.93 14.00 22.35
N PRO A 17 -15.39 15.26 22.31
CA PRO A 17 -16.25 15.70 21.22
C PRO A 17 -15.51 15.48 19.90
N PHE A 18 -15.95 14.48 19.14
CA PHE A 18 -15.68 14.45 17.72
C PHE A 18 -16.26 15.76 17.21
N GLY A 19 -15.40 16.66 16.72
CA GLY A 19 -15.83 17.96 16.21
C GLY A 19 -17.02 17.78 15.27
N ASN A 20 -18.03 18.62 15.40
CA ASN A 20 -19.26 18.56 14.61
C ASN A 20 -18.95 18.31 13.14
N VAL A 21 -19.14 17.07 12.68
CA VAL A 21 -18.98 16.72 11.27
C VAL A 21 -20.22 17.27 10.57
N SER A 22 -20.08 18.44 9.94
CA SER A 22 -21.16 19.01 9.13
C SER A 22 -21.39 18.11 7.92
N LEU A 23 -22.65 17.78 7.65
CA LEU A 23 -23.04 17.00 6.48
C LEU A 23 -22.96 17.89 5.24
N ALA A 24 -22.10 17.51 4.29
CA ALA A 24 -21.96 18.22 3.03
C ALA A 24 -23.23 18.13 2.19
N SER A 25 -23.63 19.23 1.55
CA SER A 25 -24.65 19.14 0.50
C SER A 25 -24.08 18.58 -0.80
N GLU A 26 -22.75 18.61 -0.99
CA GLU A 26 -22.10 18.16 -2.22
C GLU A 26 -20.68 17.63 -1.99
N LEU A 27 -20.30 16.59 -2.74
CA LEU A 27 -18.92 16.14 -2.89
C LEU A 27 -18.33 16.56 -4.23
N TRP A 28 -17.09 17.02 -4.19
CA TRP A 28 -16.27 17.35 -5.34
C TRP A 28 -15.17 16.30 -5.49
N ILE A 29 -15.11 15.63 -6.64
CA ILE A 29 -14.17 14.52 -6.86
C ILE A 29 -13.29 14.80 -8.07
N GLY A 30 -11.98 14.63 -7.90
CA GLY A 30 -10.96 14.72 -8.94
C GLY A 30 -10.09 13.49 -8.89
N THR A 31 -9.63 13.02 -10.04
CA THR A 31 -8.85 11.77 -10.14
C THR A 31 -7.68 11.94 -11.11
N GLY A 32 -6.60 11.22 -10.90
CA GLY A 32 -5.46 11.22 -11.81
C GLY A 32 -4.54 10.02 -11.64
N THR A 33 -3.69 9.80 -12.63
CA THR A 33 -2.57 8.88 -12.53
C THR A 33 -1.38 9.39 -13.33
N VAL A 34 -0.17 9.03 -12.91
CA VAL A 34 1.08 9.33 -13.62
C VAL A 34 2.00 8.12 -13.51
N SER A 35 2.83 7.90 -14.53
CA SER A 35 3.93 6.94 -14.42
C SER A 35 5.00 7.50 -13.49
N ILE A 36 5.45 6.65 -12.56
CA ILE A 36 6.65 6.85 -11.74
C ILE A 36 7.74 5.84 -12.11
N THR A 37 7.60 5.19 -13.27
CA THR A 37 8.59 4.27 -13.82
C THR A 37 9.78 5.07 -14.33
N PRO A 38 11.03 4.73 -13.95
CA PRO A 38 12.21 5.40 -14.46
C PRO A 38 12.46 5.03 -15.92
N ASP A 39 13.14 5.91 -16.64
CA ASP A 39 13.55 5.77 -18.04
C ASP A 39 15.01 5.31 -18.20
N LYS A 40 15.71 5.06 -17.09
CA LYS A 40 17.09 4.57 -17.03
C LYS A 40 17.19 3.30 -16.19
N PRO A 41 18.29 2.54 -16.31
CA PRO A 41 18.59 1.46 -15.39
C PRO A 41 18.54 1.95 -13.94
N VAL A 42 17.99 1.14 -13.03
CA VAL A 42 17.74 1.57 -11.64
C VAL A 42 17.94 0.43 -10.66
N ALA A 43 18.40 0.74 -9.46
CA ALA A 43 18.43 -0.26 -8.38
C ALA A 43 17.02 -0.55 -7.85
N LEU A 44 16.73 -1.82 -7.57
CA LEU A 44 15.43 -2.26 -7.05
C LEU A 44 15.43 -2.47 -5.53
N ALA A 45 14.48 -1.87 -4.83
CA ALA A 45 14.32 -2.01 -3.39
C ALA A 45 13.66 -3.34 -2.99
N GLY A 46 13.89 -3.82 -1.76
CA GLY A 46 13.11 -4.90 -1.14
C GLY A 46 13.84 -6.22 -0.95
N GLN A 47 15.12 -6.29 -1.30
CA GLN A 47 15.96 -7.47 -1.12
C GLN A 47 17.28 -7.11 -0.43
N THR A 48 18.04 -8.09 0.03
CA THR A 48 19.32 -7.88 0.70
C THR A 48 20.50 -7.67 -0.26
N VAL A 49 20.29 -7.87 -1.56
CA VAL A 49 21.31 -7.77 -2.60
C VAL A 49 20.97 -6.68 -3.60
N THR A 50 22.01 -6.05 -4.17
CA THR A 50 21.85 -5.11 -5.28
C THR A 50 21.26 -5.83 -6.50
N ARG A 51 20.17 -5.30 -7.03
CA ARG A 51 19.59 -5.70 -8.32
C ARG A 51 19.40 -4.46 -9.16
N ILE A 52 19.95 -4.45 -10.38
CA ILE A 52 19.78 -3.37 -11.34
C ILE A 52 18.78 -3.80 -12.39
N ALA A 53 17.64 -3.12 -12.44
CA ALA A 53 16.67 -3.29 -13.50
C ALA A 53 17.09 -2.50 -14.72
N ARG A 54 17.02 -3.17 -15.87
CA ARG A 54 17.20 -2.58 -17.21
C ARG A 54 15.95 -2.68 -18.07
N GLU A 55 14.92 -3.34 -17.54
CA GLU A 55 13.66 -3.63 -18.20
C GLU A 55 12.50 -3.30 -17.27
N VAL A 56 11.33 -3.11 -17.86
CA VAL A 56 10.06 -2.88 -17.16
C VAL A 56 9.11 -4.00 -17.56
N SER A 57 8.71 -4.83 -16.61
CA SER A 57 7.71 -5.88 -16.85
C SER A 57 6.29 -5.43 -16.50
N GLY A 58 6.16 -4.42 -15.63
CA GLY A 58 4.88 -3.80 -15.30
C GLY A 58 5.13 -2.39 -14.75
N PRO A 59 4.74 -1.31 -15.45
CA PRO A 59 5.10 0.04 -15.04
C PRO A 59 4.59 0.36 -13.63
N CYS A 60 5.46 0.97 -12.82
CA CYS A 60 5.12 1.58 -11.55
C CYS A 60 4.36 2.89 -11.78
N MET A 61 3.18 3.00 -11.16
CA MET A 61 2.27 4.12 -11.27
C MET A 61 2.09 4.81 -9.91
N ALA A 62 1.79 6.11 -9.95
CA ALA A 62 1.10 6.79 -8.86
C ALA A 62 -0.33 7.13 -9.30
N THR A 63 -1.29 6.96 -8.41
CA THR A 63 -2.71 7.23 -8.67
C THR A 63 -3.29 8.01 -7.51
N ALA A 64 -4.08 9.04 -7.82
CA ALA A 64 -4.65 9.93 -6.82
C ALA A 64 -6.15 10.15 -7.00
N VAL A 65 -6.83 10.33 -5.87
CA VAL A 65 -8.21 10.83 -5.77
C VAL A 65 -8.21 12.00 -4.80
N ALA A 66 -8.74 13.14 -5.23
CA ALA A 66 -9.06 14.26 -4.37
C ALA A 66 -10.57 14.26 -4.10
N ILE A 67 -10.94 14.32 -2.83
CA ILE A 67 -12.33 14.42 -2.36
C ILE A 67 -12.43 15.71 -1.56
N GLU A 68 -13.40 16.54 -1.89
CA GLU A 68 -13.69 17.77 -1.16
C GLU A 68 -15.17 17.80 -0.82
N SER A 69 -15.47 18.01 0.45
CA SER A 69 -16.82 18.18 0.98
C SER A 69 -17.15 19.67 1.00
N ARG A 70 -18.30 20.05 0.44
CA ARG A 70 -18.75 21.45 0.37
C ARG A 70 -20.19 21.64 0.85
N GLN A 71 -20.43 22.83 1.39
CA GLN A 71 -21.77 23.35 1.73
C GLN A 71 -21.81 24.84 1.40
N ASP A 72 -22.82 25.28 0.65
CA ASP A 72 -23.02 26.68 0.25
C ASP A 72 -21.75 27.33 -0.32
N ASN A 73 -21.08 26.64 -1.26
CA ASN A 73 -19.80 27.00 -1.86
C ASN A 73 -18.61 27.10 -0.90
N LYS A 74 -18.75 26.74 0.37
CA LYS A 74 -17.64 26.66 1.33
C LYS A 74 -17.11 25.25 1.43
N THR A 75 -15.79 25.10 1.44
CA THR A 75 -15.12 23.84 1.75
C THR A 75 -15.30 23.54 3.23
N LEU A 76 -15.86 22.36 3.55
CA LEU A 76 -15.98 21.85 4.92
C LEU A 76 -14.71 21.08 5.30
N ASP A 77 -14.32 20.12 4.46
CA ASP A 77 -13.09 19.34 4.60
C ASP A 77 -12.68 18.70 3.26
N TYR A 78 -11.48 18.15 3.17
CA TYR A 78 -10.96 17.47 1.98
C TYR A 78 -9.83 16.49 2.30
N ALA A 79 -9.59 15.56 1.38
CA ALA A 79 -8.42 14.69 1.39
C ALA A 79 -7.93 14.45 -0.04
N ILE A 80 -6.62 14.32 -0.20
CA ILE A 80 -6.00 13.83 -1.43
C ILE A 80 -5.31 12.51 -1.11
N LEU A 81 -5.88 11.42 -1.60
CA LEU A 81 -5.39 10.07 -1.40
C LEU A 81 -4.47 9.72 -2.56
N VAL A 82 -3.21 9.37 -2.30
CA VAL A 82 -2.22 9.01 -3.32
C VAL A 82 -1.65 7.63 -3.00
N SER A 83 -1.80 6.70 -3.94
CA SER A 83 -1.18 5.38 -3.92
C SER A 83 -0.02 5.34 -4.90
N CYS A 84 1.14 4.85 -4.46
CA CYS A 84 2.35 4.74 -5.27
C CYS A 84 2.84 3.29 -5.33
N ASP A 85 3.21 2.82 -6.51
CA ASP A 85 3.91 1.55 -6.69
C ASP A 85 5.38 1.67 -6.24
N LEU A 86 5.58 1.64 -4.92
CA LEU A 86 6.86 1.77 -4.24
C LEU A 86 6.96 0.72 -3.12
N ILE A 87 8.17 0.52 -2.60
CA ILE A 87 8.37 -0.30 -1.39
C ILE A 87 7.78 0.39 -0.14
N GLY A 88 7.74 1.71 -0.11
CA GLY A 88 7.32 2.46 1.07
C GLY A 88 7.39 3.95 0.80
N ILE A 89 6.65 4.71 1.58
CA ILE A 89 6.75 6.17 1.58
C ILE A 89 7.80 6.53 2.63
N ARG A 90 9.03 6.85 2.16
CA ARG A 90 10.18 7.23 3.00
C ARG A 90 11.16 8.12 2.23
N GLY A 91 11.56 9.24 2.81
CA GLY A 91 12.69 10.07 2.37
C GLY A 91 12.38 11.14 1.31
N PHE A 92 11.11 11.35 0.95
CA PHE A 92 10.70 12.32 -0.08
C PHE A 92 9.46 13.15 0.28
N GLU A 93 8.76 12.80 1.34
CA GLU A 93 7.48 13.38 1.76
C GLU A 93 7.59 14.88 2.06
N GLY A 94 8.65 15.28 2.75
CA GLY A 94 8.94 16.70 3.03
C GLY A 94 9.12 17.51 1.76
N ARG A 95 10.00 17.05 0.86
CA ARG A 95 10.24 17.67 -0.46
C ARG A 95 8.97 17.75 -1.30
N LEU A 96 8.15 16.70 -1.29
CA LEU A 96 6.86 16.68 -1.97
C LEU A 96 5.90 17.73 -1.39
N ARG A 97 5.75 17.78 -0.06
CA ARG A 97 4.89 18.77 0.61
C ARG A 97 5.34 20.20 0.30
N GLU A 98 6.64 20.49 0.36
CA GLU A 98 7.19 21.79 -0.03
C GLU A 98 6.87 22.16 -1.48
N ARG A 99 7.04 21.22 -2.42
CA ARG A 99 6.80 21.46 -3.85
C ARG A 99 5.31 21.66 -4.16
N VAL A 100 4.43 20.91 -3.49
CA VAL A 100 2.99 21.08 -3.58
C VAL A 100 2.56 22.44 -2.99
N ALA A 101 3.05 22.82 -1.81
CA ALA A 101 2.72 24.09 -1.16
C ALA A 101 3.08 25.30 -2.04
N LYS A 102 4.20 25.24 -2.77
CA LYS A 102 4.61 26.29 -3.73
C LYS A 102 3.63 26.46 -4.90
N ARG A 103 2.93 25.39 -5.32
CA ARG A 103 2.02 25.39 -6.48
C ARG A 103 0.56 25.52 -6.10
N LEU A 104 0.20 25.14 -4.87
CA LEU A 104 -1.13 25.23 -4.30
C LEU A 104 -1.00 25.85 -2.88
N PRO A 105 -0.79 27.17 -2.78
CA PRO A 105 -0.53 27.82 -1.48
C PRO A 105 -1.71 27.71 -0.51
N ASP A 106 -2.93 27.55 -1.00
CA ASP A 106 -4.14 27.42 -0.19
C ASP A 106 -4.45 25.97 0.24
N LEU A 107 -3.68 24.99 -0.27
CA LEU A 107 -3.86 23.58 0.09
C LEU A 107 -3.06 23.26 1.36
N ASP A 108 -3.73 22.75 2.39
CA ASP A 108 -3.04 22.13 3.52
C ASP A 108 -2.41 20.80 3.06
N VAL A 109 -1.10 20.83 2.86
CA VAL A 109 -0.32 19.66 2.41
C VAL A 109 -0.29 18.51 3.42
N LYS A 110 -0.71 18.73 4.66
CA LYS A 110 -0.94 17.64 5.62
C LYS A 110 -2.14 16.78 5.23
N LYS A 111 -3.08 17.30 4.44
CA LYS A 111 -4.25 16.56 3.93
C LYS A 111 -3.96 15.71 2.68
N VAL A 112 -2.70 15.67 2.24
CA VAL A 112 -2.21 14.74 1.21
C VAL A 112 -1.73 13.46 1.90
N LEU A 113 -2.51 12.37 1.75
CA LEU A 113 -2.18 11.04 2.25
C LEU A 113 -1.40 10.26 1.19
N LEU A 114 -0.24 9.73 1.56
CA LEU A 114 0.59 8.89 0.70
C LEU A 114 0.59 7.45 1.23
N ASN A 115 0.42 6.48 0.34
CA ASN A 115 0.63 5.07 0.65
C ASN A 115 1.45 4.39 -0.46
N ALA A 116 2.04 3.25 -0.11
CA ALA A 116 2.80 2.44 -1.04
C ALA A 116 2.19 1.03 -1.15
N THR A 117 2.24 0.45 -2.35
CA THR A 117 1.80 -0.94 -2.59
C THR A 117 2.77 -1.99 -2.03
N HIS A 118 3.92 -1.55 -1.50
CA HIS A 118 4.97 -2.40 -0.96
C HIS A 118 5.56 -3.36 -2.01
N THR A 119 5.76 -2.89 -3.24
CA THR A 119 6.44 -3.68 -4.27
C THR A 119 7.94 -3.81 -4.00
N HIS A 120 8.46 -5.03 -4.15
CA HIS A 120 9.88 -5.37 -4.00
C HIS A 120 10.66 -5.27 -5.34
N THR A 121 10.05 -4.64 -6.34
CA THR A 121 10.64 -4.43 -7.67
C THR A 121 10.38 -3.00 -8.17
N ALA A 122 10.32 -2.04 -7.25
CA ALA A 122 10.36 -0.62 -7.56
C ALA A 122 11.74 0.00 -7.25
N PRO A 123 12.04 1.19 -7.80
CA PRO A 123 13.29 1.89 -7.54
C PRO A 123 13.60 2.13 -6.06
N VAL A 124 14.89 2.20 -5.75
CA VAL A 124 15.41 2.50 -4.41
C VAL A 124 15.22 3.98 -4.07
N LEU A 125 14.76 4.24 -2.84
CA LEU A 125 14.51 5.59 -2.30
C LEU A 125 15.53 6.02 -1.23
N GLN A 126 16.57 5.22 -1.01
CA GLN A 126 17.57 5.49 0.02
C GLN A 126 18.97 5.38 -0.59
N GLU A 127 19.65 6.51 -0.65
CA GLU A 127 21.04 6.60 -1.12
C GLU A 127 21.96 5.76 -0.22
N GLY A 128 22.94 5.09 -0.81
CA GLY A 128 23.89 4.23 -0.08
C GLY A 128 23.32 2.91 0.45
N LYS A 129 22.03 2.61 0.24
CA LYS A 129 21.44 1.31 0.63
C LYS A 129 22.03 0.13 -0.13
N TYR A 130 22.42 0.36 -1.39
CA TYR A 130 23.02 -0.62 -2.27
C TYR A 130 24.21 -0.01 -2.99
N ASP A 131 25.15 -0.85 -3.41
CA ASP A 131 26.22 -0.46 -4.32
C ASP A 131 25.67 -0.33 -5.74
N ILE A 132 25.17 0.87 -6.08
CA ILE A 132 24.59 1.17 -7.39
C ILE A 132 25.71 1.51 -8.38
N PRO A 133 25.85 0.81 -9.51
CA PRO A 133 26.89 1.08 -10.49
C PRO A 133 26.69 2.45 -11.19
N PRO A 134 27.74 3.04 -11.77
CA PRO A 134 27.68 4.38 -12.36
C PRO A 134 26.71 4.54 -13.54
N ASP A 135 26.38 3.44 -14.23
CA ASP A 135 25.47 3.44 -15.38
C ASP A 135 23.99 3.33 -14.99
N ALA A 136 23.68 3.27 -13.69
CA ALA A 136 22.32 3.24 -13.17
C ALA A 136 21.98 4.53 -12.41
N MET A 137 20.72 4.94 -12.53
CA MET A 137 20.13 6.08 -11.83
C MET A 137 20.34 5.95 -10.32
N ARG A 138 20.87 7.00 -9.69
CA ARG A 138 21.05 7.08 -8.23
C ARG A 138 19.71 7.24 -7.53
N ALA A 139 19.63 6.87 -6.24
CA ALA A 139 18.39 6.98 -5.49
C ALA A 139 17.97 8.46 -5.34
N THR A 140 18.92 9.38 -5.11
CA THR A 140 18.65 10.82 -5.08
C THR A 140 18.08 11.36 -6.39
N GLU A 141 18.61 10.93 -7.54
CA GLU A 141 18.10 11.30 -8.87
C GLU A 141 16.68 10.79 -9.07
N TYR A 142 16.41 9.52 -8.72
CA TYR A 142 15.07 8.96 -8.81
C TYR A 142 14.08 9.69 -7.89
N ILE A 143 14.49 10.10 -6.68
CA ILE A 143 13.60 10.83 -5.78
C ILE A 143 13.20 12.18 -6.36
N GLU A 144 14.11 12.93 -6.99
CA GLU A 144 13.72 14.20 -7.63
C GLU A 144 12.70 13.98 -8.74
N PHE A 145 12.93 12.99 -9.61
CA PHE A 145 11.95 12.56 -10.62
C PHE A 145 10.61 12.17 -9.99
N LEU A 146 10.62 11.37 -8.92
CA LEU A 146 9.41 10.92 -8.22
C LEU A 146 8.64 12.11 -7.64
N VAL A 147 9.33 13.04 -6.97
CA VAL A 147 8.71 14.21 -6.35
C VAL A 147 8.07 15.10 -7.41
N ASP A 148 8.72 15.31 -8.55
CA ASP A 148 8.13 16.06 -9.68
C ASP A 148 6.86 15.41 -10.21
N ARG A 149 6.92 14.10 -10.50
CA ARG A 149 5.76 13.35 -11.01
C ARG A 149 4.59 13.36 -10.03
N VAL A 150 4.85 13.10 -8.75
CA VAL A 150 3.80 13.02 -7.73
C VAL A 150 3.27 14.42 -7.40
N CYS A 151 4.10 15.46 -7.40
CA CYS A 151 3.63 16.85 -7.25
C CYS A 151 2.68 17.23 -8.39
N ASP A 152 3.06 16.95 -9.64
CA ASP A 152 2.20 17.15 -10.81
C ASP A 152 0.87 16.41 -10.69
N LEU A 153 0.90 15.16 -10.24
CA LEU A 153 -0.28 14.35 -10.02
C LEU A 153 -1.21 15.00 -8.98
N VAL A 154 -0.67 15.39 -7.83
CA VAL A 154 -1.43 16.03 -6.74
C VAL A 154 -2.08 17.32 -7.24
N VAL A 155 -1.32 18.19 -7.92
CA VAL A 155 -1.81 19.46 -8.46
C VAL A 155 -2.93 19.25 -9.47
N LYS A 156 -2.72 18.38 -10.46
CA LYS A 156 -3.72 18.07 -11.50
C LYS A 156 -4.97 17.43 -10.91
N THR A 157 -4.82 16.52 -9.95
CA THR A 157 -5.95 15.82 -9.30
C THR A 157 -6.77 16.77 -8.45
N TRP A 158 -6.11 17.68 -7.72
CA TRP A 158 -6.80 18.75 -7.01
C TRP A 158 -7.57 19.63 -8.02
N GLN A 159 -6.91 20.20 -9.01
CA GLN A 159 -7.56 21.12 -9.96
C GLN A 159 -8.64 20.48 -10.86
N SER A 160 -8.64 19.14 -11.00
CA SER A 160 -9.63 18.44 -11.82
C SER A 160 -10.95 18.11 -11.12
N ARG A 161 -11.07 18.44 -9.82
CA ARG A 161 -12.30 18.15 -9.05
C ARG A 161 -13.54 18.74 -9.71
N ARG A 162 -14.61 17.94 -9.78
CA ARG A 162 -15.91 18.35 -10.32
C ARG A 162 -17.03 18.16 -9.29
N PRO A 163 -18.04 19.06 -9.29
CA PRO A 163 -19.25 18.93 -8.47
C PRO A 163 -20.07 17.67 -8.80
N GLY A 164 -20.99 17.31 -7.90
CA GLY A 164 -21.88 16.15 -8.03
C GLY A 164 -21.18 14.80 -7.95
N GLY A 165 -20.03 14.72 -7.26
CA GLY A 165 -19.33 13.46 -7.00
C GLY A 165 -20.14 12.55 -6.08
N GLY A 166 -20.04 11.24 -6.31
CA GLY A 166 -20.63 10.22 -5.43
C GLY A 166 -19.57 9.30 -4.85
N VAL A 167 -19.85 8.76 -3.67
CA VAL A 167 -19.04 7.68 -3.07
C VAL A 167 -19.93 6.50 -2.70
N SER A 168 -19.36 5.30 -2.76
CA SER A 168 -19.95 4.10 -2.16
C SER A 168 -18.83 3.18 -1.74
N TRP A 169 -19.15 2.14 -0.96
CA TRP A 169 -18.16 1.18 -0.47
C TRP A 169 -18.74 -0.22 -0.46
N GLY A 170 -17.86 -1.20 -0.40
CA GLY A 170 -18.24 -2.60 -0.29
C GLY A 170 -17.10 -3.45 0.23
N LEU A 171 -17.43 -4.70 0.50
CA LEU A 171 -16.49 -5.72 0.97
C LEU A 171 -16.63 -6.94 0.05
N GLY A 172 -15.54 -7.32 -0.59
CA GLY A 172 -15.39 -8.60 -1.27
C GLY A 172 -14.42 -9.49 -0.53
N HIS A 173 -14.19 -10.70 -1.03
CA HIS A 173 -13.19 -11.61 -0.45
C HIS A 173 -12.28 -12.22 -1.52
N ALA A 174 -10.97 -12.24 -1.26
CA ALA A 174 -9.98 -12.87 -2.12
C ALA A 174 -8.82 -13.47 -1.32
N VAL A 175 -8.49 -14.73 -1.61
CA VAL A 175 -7.26 -15.35 -1.10
C VAL A 175 -6.07 -14.82 -1.91
N VAL A 176 -5.43 -13.77 -1.37
CA VAL A 176 -4.24 -13.13 -1.94
C VAL A 176 -3.01 -13.39 -1.07
N GLY A 177 -3.03 -12.91 0.16
CA GLY A 177 -1.95 -13.09 1.13
C GLY A 177 -2.08 -14.40 1.90
N ASN A 178 -0.94 -15.01 2.19
CA ASN A 178 -0.79 -16.15 3.09
C ASN A 178 0.15 -15.77 4.23
N HIS A 179 -0.09 -16.30 5.43
CA HIS A 179 0.78 -16.00 6.56
C HIS A 179 2.15 -16.66 6.34
N ARG A 180 3.21 -15.86 6.40
CA ARG A 180 4.54 -16.26 5.90
C ARG A 180 5.42 -16.96 6.93
N ARG A 181 4.94 -17.22 8.14
CA ARG A 181 5.70 -17.90 9.20
C ARG A 181 5.10 -19.27 9.54
N MET A 182 5.96 -20.29 9.55
CA MET A 182 5.63 -21.69 9.78
C MET A 182 6.19 -22.16 11.11
N VAL A 183 5.38 -22.89 11.89
CA VAL A 183 5.71 -23.40 13.23
C VAL A 183 6.05 -24.88 13.17
N TYR A 184 7.08 -25.28 13.91
CA TYR A 184 7.58 -26.66 13.97
C TYR A 184 7.42 -27.30 15.36
N ALA A 185 7.72 -28.60 15.43
CA ALA A 185 7.56 -29.43 16.63
C ALA A 185 8.39 -28.95 17.84
N ASP A 186 9.51 -28.26 17.61
CA ASP A 186 10.37 -27.67 18.63
C ASP A 186 9.87 -26.31 19.14
N GLY A 187 8.73 -25.84 18.63
CA GLY A 187 8.15 -24.54 18.96
C GLY A 187 8.77 -23.37 18.19
N SER A 188 9.75 -23.59 17.32
CA SER A 188 10.32 -22.54 16.49
C SER A 188 9.35 -22.08 15.40
N ALA A 189 9.48 -20.81 15.00
CA ALA A 189 8.71 -20.20 13.92
C ALA A 189 9.64 -19.53 12.91
N VAL A 190 9.53 -19.91 11.63
CA VAL A 190 10.45 -19.48 10.57
C VAL A 190 9.70 -18.82 9.42
N MET A 191 10.16 -17.64 9.02
CA MET A 191 9.67 -16.96 7.82
C MET A 191 10.03 -17.77 6.56
N TYR A 192 9.05 -18.02 5.71
CA TYR A 192 9.15 -18.86 4.51
C TYR A 192 9.64 -20.29 4.82
N GLY A 193 9.26 -20.81 5.99
CA GLY A 193 9.59 -22.16 6.43
C GLY A 193 9.02 -23.26 5.52
N LYS A 194 9.64 -24.45 5.54
CA LYS A 194 9.19 -25.62 4.79
C LYS A 194 7.91 -26.18 5.42
N THR A 195 6.96 -26.57 4.58
CA THR A 195 5.67 -27.13 5.01
C THR A 195 5.52 -28.62 4.70
N ASN A 196 6.52 -29.22 4.03
CA ASN A 196 6.55 -30.61 3.59
C ASN A 196 7.59 -31.44 4.36
N ILE A 197 7.69 -31.22 5.67
CA ILE A 197 8.59 -31.97 6.55
C ILE A 197 7.82 -32.46 7.78
N ASP A 198 8.30 -33.54 8.38
CA ASP A 198 7.69 -34.22 9.53
C ASP A 198 7.56 -33.33 10.79
N THR A 199 8.43 -32.33 10.93
CA THR A 199 8.40 -31.38 12.05
C THR A 199 7.41 -30.24 11.86
N PHE A 200 6.85 -30.01 10.66
CA PHE A 200 5.85 -28.96 10.46
C PHE A 200 4.59 -29.23 11.29
N ARG A 201 4.03 -28.18 11.90
CA ARG A 201 2.84 -28.29 12.76
C ARG A 201 1.69 -27.41 12.31
N ARG A 202 1.97 -26.14 12.03
CA ARG A 202 0.94 -25.17 11.63
C ARG A 202 1.55 -23.92 11.01
N VAL A 203 0.71 -23.17 10.33
CA VAL A 203 0.93 -21.75 10.06
C VAL A 203 0.74 -20.98 11.38
N GLU A 204 1.63 -20.02 11.68
CA GLU A 204 1.66 -19.37 13.00
C GLU A 204 0.44 -18.48 13.28
N GLY A 205 0.01 -17.71 12.27
CA GLY A 205 -1.08 -16.74 12.40
C GLY A 205 -2.18 -16.94 11.36
N ARG A 206 -3.14 -16.00 11.37
CA ARG A 206 -4.28 -15.98 10.46
C ARG A 206 -3.99 -15.16 9.22
N GLU A 207 -4.87 -15.31 8.24
CA GLU A 207 -4.88 -14.56 7.00
C GLU A 207 -6.13 -13.68 6.98
N ASP A 208 -6.00 -12.47 6.44
CA ASP A 208 -7.12 -11.59 6.16
C ASP A 208 -7.42 -11.65 4.67
N HIS A 209 -8.60 -12.17 4.32
CA HIS A 209 -9.08 -12.32 2.95
C HIS A 209 -10.05 -11.22 2.55
N GLY A 210 -10.31 -10.25 3.44
CA GLY A 210 -11.11 -9.08 3.13
C GLY A 210 -10.50 -8.27 1.99
N VAL A 211 -11.35 -7.79 1.10
CA VAL A 211 -11.02 -6.79 0.10
C VAL A 211 -11.97 -5.62 0.28
N GLU A 212 -11.55 -4.62 1.03
CA GLU A 212 -12.31 -3.40 1.23
C GLU A 212 -12.17 -2.51 0.00
N VAL A 213 -13.31 -2.02 -0.48
CA VAL A 213 -13.36 -1.25 -1.72
C VAL A 213 -14.11 0.06 -1.50
N LEU A 214 -13.48 1.17 -1.87
CA LEU A 214 -14.14 2.47 -2.01
C LEU A 214 -14.29 2.81 -3.49
N PHE A 215 -15.49 3.21 -3.88
CA PHE A 215 -15.83 3.60 -5.24
C PHE A 215 -16.11 5.09 -5.31
N PHE A 216 -15.62 5.74 -6.35
CA PHE A 216 -15.79 7.16 -6.62
C PHE A 216 -16.51 7.35 -7.95
N TRP A 217 -17.57 8.13 -7.95
CA TRP A 217 -18.51 8.27 -9.06
C TRP A 217 -18.63 9.71 -9.51
N ASP A 218 -18.95 9.92 -10.78
CA ASP A 218 -19.42 11.21 -11.25
C ASP A 218 -20.93 11.38 -11.05
N LYS A 219 -21.43 12.59 -11.33
CA LYS A 219 -22.86 12.94 -11.24
C LYS A 219 -23.79 12.08 -12.10
N ASN A 220 -23.24 11.38 -13.10
CA ASN A 220 -23.96 10.51 -14.01
C ASN A 220 -23.84 9.02 -13.60
N LYS A 221 -23.38 8.73 -12.37
CA LYS A 221 -23.15 7.38 -11.85
C LYS A 221 -22.12 6.58 -12.67
N ARG A 222 -21.18 7.25 -13.33
CA ARG A 222 -20.04 6.58 -13.98
C ARG A 222 -18.88 6.48 -13.00
N LEU A 223 -18.26 5.30 -12.95
CA LEU A 223 -17.12 5.06 -12.07
C LEU A 223 -15.90 5.86 -12.53
N LEU A 224 -15.35 6.69 -11.64
CA LEU A 224 -14.15 7.49 -11.86
C LEU A 224 -12.91 6.78 -11.34
N ALA A 225 -13.00 6.26 -10.12
CA ALA A 225 -11.91 5.59 -9.44
C ALA A 225 -12.40 4.52 -8.48
N VAL A 226 -11.50 3.61 -8.15
CA VAL A 226 -11.68 2.58 -7.13
C VAL A 226 -10.43 2.52 -6.26
N ALA A 227 -10.59 2.59 -4.94
CA ALA A 227 -9.53 2.26 -4.00
C ALA A 227 -9.77 0.84 -3.48
N VAL A 228 -8.73 0.00 -3.56
CA VAL A 228 -8.79 -1.42 -3.21
C VAL A 228 -7.75 -1.68 -2.14
N ASN A 229 -8.20 -2.10 -0.96
CA ASN A 229 -7.34 -2.51 0.13
C ASN A 229 -7.21 -4.03 0.14
N VAL A 230 -5.97 -4.51 0.25
CA VAL A 230 -5.67 -5.94 0.38
C VAL A 230 -4.62 -6.11 1.47
N ALA A 231 -4.85 -6.99 2.43
CA ALA A 231 -3.90 -7.34 3.50
C ALA A 231 -2.73 -8.20 2.98
N CYS A 232 -2.08 -7.76 1.90
CA CYS A 232 -0.94 -8.45 1.31
C CYS A 232 -0.02 -7.44 0.62
N PRO A 233 1.29 -7.48 0.88
CA PRO A 233 2.23 -6.67 0.11
C PRO A 233 2.39 -7.19 -1.32
N SER A 234 2.81 -6.31 -2.22
CA SER A 234 2.97 -6.59 -3.65
C SER A 234 4.32 -7.25 -3.96
N GLN A 235 4.57 -8.43 -3.39
CA GLN A 235 5.89 -9.08 -3.40
C GLN A 235 5.93 -10.44 -4.12
N GLU A 236 5.01 -10.76 -5.04
CA GLU A 236 5.00 -12.05 -5.75
C GLU A 236 6.20 -12.18 -6.70
N VAL A 237 6.60 -11.10 -7.37
CA VAL A 237 7.79 -11.06 -8.24
C VAL A 237 9.07 -11.25 -7.43
N GLY A 238 9.10 -10.79 -6.18
CA GLY A 238 10.16 -11.05 -5.21
C GLY A 238 11.56 -10.63 -5.68
N MET A 239 12.35 -11.61 -6.15
CA MET A 239 13.76 -11.45 -6.59
C MET A 239 13.91 -11.02 -8.05
N GLY A 240 12.81 -10.72 -8.76
CA GLY A 240 12.84 -10.31 -10.17
C GLY A 240 13.80 -9.15 -10.46
N LYS A 241 14.24 -9.05 -11.72
CA LYS A 241 15.24 -8.07 -12.16
C LYS A 241 14.66 -6.96 -13.05
N ALA A 242 13.34 -6.91 -13.24
CA ALA A 242 12.67 -5.85 -13.96
C ALA A 242 11.91 -4.94 -12.99
N VAL A 243 11.70 -3.68 -13.37
CA VAL A 243 10.76 -2.80 -12.66
C VAL A 243 9.35 -3.39 -12.80
N SER A 244 8.66 -3.57 -11.69
CA SER A 244 7.31 -4.13 -11.66
C SER A 244 6.46 -3.56 -10.54
N ALA A 245 5.24 -3.13 -10.90
CA ALA A 245 4.14 -2.90 -9.97
C ALA A 245 3.54 -4.20 -9.39
N ASP A 246 4.13 -5.35 -9.70
CA ASP A 246 3.70 -6.67 -9.27
C ASP A 246 2.24 -6.94 -9.73
N PHE A 247 1.44 -7.67 -8.96
CA PHE A 247 0.07 -8.01 -9.35
C PHE A 247 -0.84 -6.78 -9.56
N TRP A 248 -0.50 -5.59 -9.05
CA TRP A 248 -1.30 -4.38 -9.27
C TRP A 248 -1.29 -3.89 -10.72
N HIS A 249 -0.28 -4.23 -11.52
CA HIS A 249 -0.35 -3.97 -12.97
C HIS A 249 -1.54 -4.72 -13.59
N GLU A 250 -1.63 -6.02 -13.33
CA GLU A 250 -2.69 -6.88 -13.84
C GLU A 250 -4.07 -6.52 -13.26
N VAL A 251 -4.15 -6.15 -11.98
CA VAL A 251 -5.40 -5.66 -11.37
C VAL A 251 -5.90 -4.42 -12.11
N ARG A 252 -5.01 -3.47 -12.43
CA ARG A 252 -5.39 -2.26 -13.18
C ARG A 252 -5.93 -2.60 -14.56
N LEU A 253 -5.27 -3.51 -15.28
CA LEU A 253 -5.74 -3.97 -16.59
C LEU A 253 -7.12 -4.64 -16.48
N GLY A 254 -7.31 -5.54 -15.52
CA GLY A 254 -8.57 -6.25 -15.30
C GLY A 254 -9.73 -5.31 -14.95
N LEU A 255 -9.52 -4.39 -14.00
CA LEU A 255 -10.55 -3.42 -13.59
C LEU A 255 -10.89 -2.43 -14.71
N ARG A 256 -9.90 -1.95 -15.47
CA ARG A 256 -10.14 -1.06 -16.61
C ARG A 256 -10.85 -1.76 -17.77
N LYS A 257 -10.55 -3.04 -18.01
CA LYS A 257 -11.28 -3.86 -18.98
C LYS A 257 -12.76 -3.97 -18.60
N LYS A 258 -13.05 -4.09 -17.31
CA LYS A 258 -14.42 -4.30 -16.81
C LYS A 258 -15.23 -3.01 -16.64
N TYR A 259 -14.63 -1.97 -16.09
CA TYR A 259 -15.33 -0.74 -15.70
C TYR A 259 -15.02 0.47 -16.60
N GLY A 260 -14.10 0.32 -17.54
CA GLY A 260 -13.74 1.34 -18.52
C GLY A 260 -12.28 1.77 -18.42
N LYS A 261 -11.67 2.04 -19.57
CA LYS A 261 -10.23 2.34 -19.72
C LYS A 261 -9.71 3.52 -18.89
N ASN A 262 -10.61 4.43 -18.50
CA ASN A 262 -10.28 5.66 -17.77
C ASN A 262 -10.42 5.52 -16.25
N VAL A 263 -10.89 4.38 -15.74
CA VAL A 263 -11.02 4.15 -14.29
C VAL A 263 -9.65 4.15 -13.65
N GLN A 264 -9.51 4.96 -12.59
CA GLN A 264 -8.30 5.04 -11.78
C GLN A 264 -8.36 3.99 -10.66
N VAL A 265 -7.23 3.36 -10.35
CA VAL A 265 -7.15 2.30 -9.32
C VAL A 265 -6.10 2.70 -8.28
N LEU A 266 -6.55 2.97 -7.06
CA LEU A 266 -5.69 3.19 -5.91
C LEU A 266 -5.50 1.84 -5.22
N ALA A 267 -4.25 1.41 -5.12
CA ALA A 267 -3.87 0.14 -4.54
C ALA A 267 -3.37 0.38 -3.11
N TRP A 268 -4.02 -0.22 -2.10
CA TRP A 268 -3.62 -0.09 -0.71
C TRP A 268 -3.13 -1.41 -0.15
N THR A 269 -1.99 -1.32 0.56
CA THR A 269 -1.46 -2.41 1.35
C THR A 269 -2.07 -2.31 2.75
N GLY A 270 -2.93 -3.27 3.09
CA GLY A 270 -3.54 -3.40 4.41
C GLY A 270 -2.55 -3.86 5.48
N ALA A 271 -3.07 -4.34 6.61
CA ALA A 271 -2.25 -4.85 7.71
C ALA A 271 -1.59 -6.19 7.34
N SER A 272 -0.39 -6.14 6.74
CA SER A 272 0.19 -7.28 6.02
C SER A 272 1.62 -7.62 6.43
N GLY A 273 2.05 -7.26 7.64
CA GLY A 273 3.45 -7.38 8.09
C GLY A 273 3.96 -8.83 8.16
N ASP A 274 3.07 -9.80 8.31
CA ASP A 274 3.33 -11.24 8.35
C ASP A 274 2.68 -11.98 7.17
N GLN A 275 2.20 -11.25 6.15
CA GLN A 275 1.54 -11.81 4.97
C GLN A 275 2.46 -11.81 3.74
N SER A 276 2.21 -12.72 2.80
CA SER A 276 2.91 -12.80 1.52
C SER A 276 2.02 -13.42 0.43
N PRO A 277 2.09 -12.93 -0.83
CA PRO A 277 1.38 -13.56 -1.94
C PRO A 277 1.99 -14.91 -2.34
N LYS A 278 3.20 -15.19 -1.86
CA LYS A 278 3.93 -16.43 -2.14
C LYS A 278 3.23 -17.64 -1.55
N LEU A 279 3.00 -18.64 -2.38
CA LEU A 279 2.46 -19.93 -1.96
C LEU A 279 3.50 -20.73 -1.16
N LEU A 280 3.17 -21.03 0.10
CA LEU A 280 3.97 -21.89 0.99
C LEU A 280 3.28 -23.21 1.32
N TRP A 281 1.98 -23.31 1.02
CA TRP A 281 1.14 -24.48 1.22
C TRP A 281 0.20 -24.60 0.02
N ARG A 282 -0.28 -25.82 -0.29
CA ARG A 282 -1.11 -26.13 -1.48
C ARG A 282 -0.51 -25.73 -2.83
N THR A 283 0.81 -25.51 -2.89
CA THR A 283 1.50 -25.00 -4.08
C THR A 283 1.15 -25.79 -5.35
N GLU A 284 1.20 -27.13 -5.30
CA GLU A 284 0.92 -27.97 -6.48
C GLU A 284 -0.54 -27.86 -6.97
N ALA A 285 -1.50 -27.81 -6.03
CA ALA A 285 -2.91 -27.67 -6.37
C ALA A 285 -3.22 -26.30 -6.98
N GLU A 286 -2.68 -25.24 -6.39
CA GLU A 286 -2.80 -23.86 -6.89
C GLU A 286 -2.14 -23.73 -8.28
N GLU A 287 -0.95 -24.30 -8.45
CA GLU A 287 -0.22 -24.28 -9.73
C GLU A 287 -0.95 -25.06 -10.82
N ARG A 288 -1.54 -26.22 -10.51
CA ARG A 288 -2.40 -26.97 -11.44
C ARG A 288 -3.56 -26.12 -11.93
N MET A 289 -4.29 -25.48 -11.01
CA MET A 289 -5.46 -24.67 -11.36
C MET A 289 -5.07 -23.43 -12.17
N ARG A 290 -3.99 -22.75 -11.78
CA ARG A 290 -3.45 -21.60 -12.52
C ARG A 290 -3.06 -21.99 -13.95
N LYS A 291 -2.27 -23.06 -14.11
CA LYS A 291 -1.83 -23.55 -15.44
C LYS A 291 -3.03 -23.96 -16.29
N GLY A 292 -4.03 -24.61 -15.70
CA GLY A 292 -5.28 -24.96 -16.38
C GLY A 292 -6.07 -23.75 -16.89
N ARG A 293 -5.85 -22.55 -16.34
CA ARG A 293 -6.42 -21.28 -16.84
C ARG A 293 -5.49 -20.51 -17.79
N GLY A 294 -4.26 -20.96 -18.01
CA GLY A 294 -3.27 -20.27 -18.84
C GLY A 294 -2.80 -18.92 -18.27
N LEU A 295 -2.92 -18.69 -16.97
CA LEU A 295 -2.57 -17.42 -16.33
C LEU A 295 -1.18 -17.47 -15.70
N THR A 296 -0.47 -16.34 -15.65
CA THR A 296 0.68 -16.13 -14.78
C THR A 296 0.25 -16.06 -13.30
N ARG A 297 1.21 -16.05 -12.36
CA ARG A 297 0.93 -15.85 -10.93
C ARG A 297 0.29 -14.48 -10.66
N LEU A 298 0.80 -13.43 -11.32
CA LEU A 298 0.29 -12.06 -11.17
C LEU A 298 -1.15 -11.95 -11.69
N GLU A 299 -1.44 -12.54 -12.85
CA GLU A 299 -2.80 -12.57 -13.41
C GLU A 299 -3.77 -13.38 -12.56
N GLU A 300 -3.35 -14.52 -11.98
CA GLU A 300 -4.23 -15.30 -11.08
C GLU A 300 -4.56 -14.53 -9.79
N ILE A 301 -3.60 -13.82 -9.20
CA ILE A 301 -3.87 -12.93 -8.05
C ILE A 301 -4.81 -11.80 -8.47
N ALA A 302 -4.52 -11.13 -9.59
CA ALA A 302 -5.34 -10.04 -10.10
C ALA A 302 -6.77 -10.48 -10.41
N ARG A 303 -6.95 -11.69 -10.97
CA ARG A 303 -8.26 -12.28 -11.22
C ARG A 303 -9.09 -12.38 -9.94
N ARG A 304 -8.49 -12.81 -8.82
CA ARG A 304 -9.18 -12.92 -7.52
C ARG A 304 -9.58 -11.54 -6.99
N ILE A 305 -8.67 -10.57 -7.06
CA ILE A 305 -8.95 -9.20 -6.61
C ILE A 305 -10.06 -8.56 -7.46
N VAL A 306 -10.01 -8.72 -8.79
CA VAL A 306 -11.04 -8.18 -9.71
C VAL A 306 -12.41 -8.81 -9.44
N HIS A 307 -12.47 -10.10 -9.10
CA HIS A 307 -13.72 -10.74 -8.70
C HIS A 307 -14.26 -10.18 -7.39
N ALA A 308 -13.41 -10.04 -6.36
CA ALA A 308 -13.82 -9.45 -5.09
C ALA A 308 -14.32 -7.99 -5.24
N VAL A 309 -13.65 -7.20 -6.09
CA VAL A 309 -14.11 -5.84 -6.42
C VAL A 309 -15.46 -5.86 -7.14
N ASP A 310 -15.72 -6.85 -7.99
CA ASP A 310 -17.01 -7.02 -8.66
C ASP A 310 -18.14 -7.35 -7.69
N GLU A 311 -17.93 -8.30 -6.78
CA GLU A 311 -18.89 -8.62 -5.72
C GLU A 311 -19.21 -7.38 -4.88
N ALA A 312 -18.20 -6.62 -4.47
CA ALA A 312 -18.39 -5.36 -3.74
C ALA A 312 -19.16 -4.33 -4.58
N HIS A 313 -18.85 -4.21 -5.87
CA HIS A 313 -19.46 -3.26 -6.79
C HIS A 313 -20.95 -3.56 -7.05
N GLU A 314 -21.36 -4.83 -7.09
CA GLU A 314 -22.75 -5.24 -7.31
C GLU A 314 -23.72 -4.64 -6.29
N VAL A 315 -23.26 -4.51 -5.05
CA VAL A 315 -24.01 -3.87 -3.95
C VAL A 315 -23.74 -2.37 -3.94
N ALA A 316 -22.48 -1.95 -3.98
CA ALA A 316 -22.08 -0.55 -3.81
C ALA A 316 -22.71 0.39 -4.85
N LYS A 317 -22.90 -0.05 -6.10
CA LYS A 317 -23.53 0.75 -7.16
C LYS A 317 -25.01 1.09 -6.90
N LYS A 318 -25.67 0.36 -6.02
CA LYS A 318 -27.08 0.58 -5.62
C LYS A 318 -27.18 1.60 -4.47
N ASP A 319 -26.07 1.89 -3.79
CA ASP A 319 -26.00 2.75 -2.61
C ASP A 319 -25.00 3.91 -2.78
N ILE A 320 -25.04 4.58 -3.94
CA ILE A 320 -24.17 5.74 -4.19
C ILE A 320 -24.65 6.94 -3.38
N ARG A 321 -23.77 7.45 -2.52
CA ARG A 321 -24.00 8.63 -1.69
C ARG A 321 -23.42 9.87 -2.37
N PHE A 322 -24.30 10.75 -2.85
CA PHE A 322 -23.93 12.01 -3.50
C PHE A 322 -23.95 13.21 -2.54
N THR A 323 -24.78 13.13 -1.50
CA THR A 323 -25.01 14.20 -0.53
C THR A 323 -25.01 13.61 0.87
N ASN A 324 -24.86 14.45 1.88
CA ASN A 324 -24.86 14.08 3.30
C ASN A 324 -23.81 13.01 3.64
N VAL A 325 -22.66 13.04 2.97
CA VAL A 325 -21.53 12.17 3.27
C VAL A 325 -20.64 12.89 4.29
N PRO A 326 -20.46 12.35 5.50
CA PRO A 326 -19.51 12.90 6.45
C PRO A 326 -18.09 12.69 5.93
N LEU A 327 -17.38 13.78 5.69
CA LEU A 327 -15.94 13.76 5.38
C LEU A 327 -15.22 14.60 6.43
N ALA A 328 -14.30 13.95 7.15
CA ALA A 328 -13.40 14.61 8.08
C ALA A 328 -12.00 14.02 7.92
N HIS A 329 -10.98 14.89 7.85
CA HIS A 329 -9.59 14.50 7.79
C HIS A 329 -8.82 15.12 8.94
N VAL A 330 -8.47 14.29 9.93
CA VAL A 330 -7.74 14.69 11.12
C VAL A 330 -6.31 14.17 11.04
N VAL A 331 -5.34 15.06 11.15
CA VAL A 331 -3.91 14.73 11.20
C VAL A 331 -3.40 15.05 12.60
N LYS A 332 -2.74 14.06 13.24
CA LYS A 332 -2.07 14.23 14.52
C LYS A 332 -0.64 13.73 14.40
N GLU A 333 0.28 14.48 14.97
CA GLU A 333 1.65 14.03 15.18
C GLU A 333 1.71 13.36 16.55
N ILE A 334 2.28 12.15 16.59
CA ILE A 334 2.38 11.35 17.81
C ILE A 334 3.83 10.88 17.90
N ASP A 335 4.48 11.20 19.02
CA ASP A 335 5.81 10.69 19.34
C ASP A 335 5.70 9.24 19.80
N LEU A 336 6.22 8.31 18.99
CA LEU A 336 6.33 6.92 19.36
C LEU A 336 7.70 6.66 20.00
N PRO A 337 7.76 6.05 21.20
CA PRO A 337 9.04 5.73 21.81
C PRO A 337 9.81 4.73 20.95
N PRO A 338 11.15 4.83 20.86
CA PRO A 338 11.94 3.82 20.17
C PRO A 338 11.79 2.48 20.91
N ARG A 339 11.94 1.38 20.16
CA ARG A 339 12.08 0.05 20.80
C ARG A 339 13.37 0.05 21.61
N MET A 340 13.26 -0.09 22.92
CA MET A 340 14.40 -0.32 23.79
C MET A 340 14.94 -1.73 23.57
N LEU A 341 16.25 -1.84 23.32
CA LEU A 341 16.95 -3.12 23.25
C LEU A 341 17.28 -3.61 24.65
N THR A 342 17.14 -4.91 24.89
CA THR A 342 17.68 -5.53 26.12
C THR A 342 19.22 -5.62 26.05
N ASP A 343 19.90 -5.64 27.20
CA ASP A 343 21.36 -5.80 27.25
C ASP A 343 21.84 -7.06 26.50
N LYS A 344 21.04 -8.13 26.55
CA LYS A 344 21.31 -9.39 25.85
C LYS A 344 21.21 -9.23 24.33
N GLU A 345 20.18 -8.53 23.83
CA GLU A 345 20.05 -8.23 22.40
C GLU A 345 21.20 -7.32 21.94
N TYR A 346 21.53 -6.29 22.73
CA TYR A 346 22.64 -5.39 22.45
C TYR A 346 23.97 -6.15 22.35
N ALA A 347 24.31 -6.97 23.34
CA ALA A 347 25.54 -7.76 23.33
C ALA A 347 25.62 -8.69 22.12
N LYS A 348 24.50 -9.35 21.76
CA LYS A 348 24.42 -10.21 20.57
C LYS A 348 24.64 -9.42 19.27
N MET A 349 23.96 -8.28 19.12
CA MET A 349 24.08 -7.43 17.92
C MET A 349 25.47 -6.82 17.79
N LYS A 350 26.09 -6.41 18.91
CA LYS A 350 27.46 -5.90 18.96
C LYS A 350 28.48 -6.95 18.51
N ALA A 351 28.37 -8.18 19.02
CA ALA A 351 29.26 -9.27 18.62
C ALA A 351 29.15 -9.59 17.11
N GLU A 352 27.94 -9.61 16.55
CA GLU A 352 27.74 -9.83 15.11
C GLU A 352 28.29 -8.67 14.27
N TYR A 353 28.08 -7.42 14.71
CA TYR A 353 28.65 -6.25 14.06
C TYR A 353 30.18 -6.31 14.01
N GLU A 354 30.84 -6.59 15.14
CA GLU A 354 32.30 -6.71 15.21
C GLU A 354 32.83 -7.82 14.30
N LYS A 355 32.11 -8.94 14.19
CA LYS A 355 32.43 -10.03 13.26
C LYS A 355 32.32 -9.58 11.80
N LEU A 356 31.25 -8.87 11.43
CA LEU A 356 31.05 -8.36 10.07
C LEU A 356 32.08 -7.30 9.69
N VAL A 357 32.44 -6.40 10.61
CA VAL A 357 33.50 -5.40 10.41
C VAL A 357 34.83 -6.09 10.13
N LYS A 358 35.20 -7.10 10.94
CA LYS A 358 36.43 -7.89 10.72
C LYS A 358 36.45 -8.58 9.36
N ALA A 359 35.35 -9.22 8.96
CA ALA A 359 35.22 -9.89 7.67
C ALA A 359 35.31 -8.91 6.47
N ASN A 360 34.70 -7.73 6.59
CA ASN A 360 34.78 -6.69 5.55
C ASN A 360 36.17 -6.04 5.47
N SER A 361 36.91 -5.92 6.58
CA SER A 361 38.30 -5.45 6.56
C SER A 361 39.28 -6.46 5.94
N THR A 362 38.98 -7.77 6.00
CA THR A 362 39.82 -8.80 5.37
C THR A 362 39.53 -8.99 3.88
N ASN A 363 38.31 -8.70 3.41
CA ASN A 363 37.97 -8.73 1.97
C ASN A 363 38.36 -7.45 1.20
N ARG A 364 38.91 -6.44 1.88
CA ARG A 364 39.38 -5.17 1.29
C ARG A 364 40.91 -5.00 1.39
N ALA A 365 41.61 -5.95 1.99
CA ALA A 365 43.07 -6.09 1.94
C ALA A 365 43.43 -7.13 0.88
#